data_AF-A0A947HDD7-F1
#
_entry.id   AF-A0A947HDD7-F1
#
_cell.length_a   1.000
_cell.length_b   1.000
_cell.length_c   1.000
_cell.angle_alpha   90.00
_cell.angle_beta   90.00
_cell.angle_gamma   90.00
#
_symmetry.space_group_name_H-M   'P 1'
#
loop_
_entity.id
_entity.type
_entity.pdbx_description
1 polymer ?
#
loop_
_entity_poly.entity_id
_entity_poly.type
_entity_poly.pdbx_seq_one_letter_code
_entity_poly.pdbx_strand_id
1 'polypeptide(L)'
;MERLLPVPTASEPAQQVPDPAWSYLKGDFFHAPKGWSPNSPDLYPYYRIVFYGLLVGFFLFVLVLTSLFQGNAPKEAKLFSQTIDTLNSQPEKFQEQATAFLNKYPQGIYKDRMVQLQADIANRQFLQALNLAQRQPNLPLKLQAYQALLKQQTPPSPEMQKELQATMGKYAKMIEGYESQLGKARTYSQKQYYTSSLLLLSKLVKGGPQYGHLYTEAQDLLNRTSAKKIDYFLVKGQLRKARVALRDAQIHGVSSDVIDSLAKKIKSLEQLKPLGR
;
A
#
# COMPACT_ATOMS: atom_id res chain seq x y z
N MET A 1 -26.40 -150.75 12.37
CA MET A 1 -25.64 -149.69 11.68
C MET A 1 -26.61 -148.57 11.37
N GLU A 2 -26.60 -147.55 12.24
CA GLU A 2 -27.46 -146.38 12.18
C GLU A 2 -27.05 -145.46 11.04
N ARG A 3 -28.03 -144.95 10.28
CA ARG A 3 -27.89 -143.75 9.46
C ARG A 3 -29.08 -142.86 9.79
N LEU A 4 -28.84 -141.87 10.65
CA LEU A 4 -29.73 -140.75 10.94
C LEU A 4 -29.48 -139.64 9.91
N LEU A 5 -30.55 -139.15 9.30
CA LEU A 5 -30.57 -137.99 8.41
C LEU A 5 -30.49 -136.70 9.25
N PRO A 6 -29.77 -135.65 8.80
CA PRO A 6 -29.76 -134.36 9.49
C PRO A 6 -31.01 -133.53 9.19
N VAL A 7 -31.58 -132.97 10.25
CA VAL A 7 -32.64 -131.96 10.27
C VAL A 7 -32.04 -130.60 9.89
N PRO A 8 -32.61 -129.83 8.93
CA PRO A 8 -32.19 -128.46 8.67
C PRO A 8 -32.70 -127.50 9.76
N THR A 9 -31.76 -126.70 10.23
CA THR A 9 -31.76 -125.75 11.34
C THR A 9 -32.69 -124.56 11.14
N ALA A 10 -33.23 -124.07 12.27
CA ALA A 10 -33.99 -122.84 12.40
C ALA A 10 -33.17 -121.59 12.01
N SER A 11 -33.90 -120.62 11.47
CA SER A 11 -33.54 -119.28 10.99
C SER A 11 -32.59 -118.46 11.89
N GLU A 12 -31.59 -117.84 11.26
CA GLU A 12 -30.71 -116.81 11.81
C GLU A 12 -31.49 -115.54 12.25
N PRO A 13 -31.09 -114.85 13.33
CA PRO A 13 -31.61 -113.52 13.64
C PRO A 13 -30.97 -112.44 12.74
N ALA A 14 -31.80 -111.51 12.28
CA ALA A 14 -31.45 -110.39 11.41
C ALA A 14 -30.30 -109.52 11.97
N GLN A 15 -29.34 -109.20 11.11
CA GLN A 15 -28.29 -108.20 11.36
C GLN A 15 -28.91 -106.81 11.58
N GLN A 16 -28.64 -106.20 12.74
CA GLN A 16 -28.91 -104.79 13.00
C GLN A 16 -27.98 -103.92 12.15
N VAL A 17 -28.58 -103.09 11.30
CA VAL A 17 -27.89 -102.00 10.57
C VAL A 17 -27.50 -100.92 11.60
N PRO A 18 -26.24 -100.48 11.69
CA PRO A 18 -25.87 -99.39 12.57
C PRO A 18 -26.45 -98.06 12.05
N ASP A 19 -27.16 -97.33 12.91
CA ASP A 19 -27.68 -96.00 12.58
C ASP A 19 -26.54 -95.03 12.20
N PRO A 20 -26.76 -94.12 11.24
CA PRO A 20 -25.75 -93.17 10.82
C PRO A 20 -25.41 -92.19 11.95
N ALA A 21 -24.13 -91.85 12.09
CA ALA A 21 -23.55 -91.06 13.20
C ALA A 21 -24.23 -89.72 13.52
N TRP A 22 -25.08 -89.21 12.63
CA TRP A 22 -25.84 -87.96 12.79
C TRP A 22 -27.05 -88.10 13.72
N SER A 23 -27.52 -89.33 14.02
CA SER A 23 -28.67 -89.58 14.89
C SER A 23 -28.44 -89.18 16.36
N TYR A 24 -27.19 -88.94 16.76
CA TYR A 24 -26.79 -88.52 18.11
C TYR A 24 -26.70 -87.00 18.31
N LEU A 25 -26.92 -86.19 17.26
CA LEU A 25 -26.92 -84.73 17.38
C LEU A 25 -28.26 -84.27 17.97
N LYS A 26 -28.40 -84.33 19.30
CA LYS A 26 -29.50 -83.66 20.02
C LYS A 26 -29.49 -82.16 19.72
N GLY A 27 -30.68 -81.58 19.59
CA GLY A 27 -30.93 -80.17 19.27
C GLY A 27 -30.33 -79.13 20.24
N ASP A 28 -29.70 -79.58 21.34
CA ASP A 28 -29.03 -78.71 22.32
C ASP A 28 -27.74 -78.07 21.78
N PHE A 29 -27.18 -78.56 20.66
CA PHE A 29 -25.99 -77.96 20.05
C PHE A 29 -26.22 -76.54 19.49
N PHE A 30 -27.48 -76.15 19.28
CA PHE A 30 -27.86 -74.83 18.77
C PHE A 30 -28.46 -73.90 19.82
N HIS A 31 -28.45 -74.28 21.10
CA HIS A 31 -28.90 -73.40 22.17
C HIS A 31 -27.76 -72.51 22.67
N ALA A 32 -27.84 -71.22 22.36
CA ALA A 32 -26.94 -70.22 22.93
C ALA A 32 -27.11 -70.19 24.47
N PRO A 33 -26.04 -70.36 25.27
CA PRO A 33 -26.13 -70.32 26.72
C PRO A 33 -26.62 -68.94 27.21
N LYS A 34 -27.49 -68.94 28.22
CA LYS A 34 -28.24 -67.76 28.76
C LYS A 34 -27.38 -66.65 29.41
N GLY A 35 -26.08 -66.60 29.19
CA GLY A 35 -25.22 -65.56 29.73
C GLY A 35 -23.83 -65.65 29.14
N TRP A 36 -23.59 -64.89 28.07
CA TRP A 36 -22.25 -64.71 27.53
C TRP A 36 -21.52 -63.74 28.47
N SER A 37 -20.65 -64.29 29.32
CA SER A 37 -19.67 -63.52 30.09
C SER A 37 -18.74 -62.79 29.11
N PRO A 38 -18.40 -61.49 29.31
CA PRO A 38 -17.52 -60.75 28.40
C PRO A 38 -16.12 -61.37 28.21
N ASN A 39 -15.75 -62.36 29.01
CA ASN A 39 -14.47 -63.08 28.92
C ASN A 39 -14.64 -64.55 28.50
N SER A 40 -15.78 -64.96 27.90
CA SER A 40 -15.91 -66.33 27.42
C SER A 40 -15.03 -66.58 26.18
N PRO A 41 -14.36 -67.76 26.08
CA PRO A 41 -13.53 -68.09 24.93
C PRO A 41 -14.33 -68.17 23.62
N ASP A 42 -15.64 -68.43 23.70
CA ASP A 42 -16.54 -68.49 22.54
C ASP A 42 -16.88 -67.11 21.94
N LEU A 43 -16.66 -66.03 22.70
CA LEU A 43 -16.81 -64.64 22.24
C LEU A 43 -15.58 -64.12 21.48
N TYR A 44 -14.45 -64.83 21.57
CA TYR A 44 -13.19 -64.40 20.97
C TYR A 44 -13.28 -64.12 19.45
N PRO A 45 -14.01 -64.91 18.63
CA PRO A 45 -14.22 -64.61 17.22
C PRO A 45 -14.99 -63.30 17.00
N TYR A 46 -15.99 -63.01 17.83
CA TYR A 46 -16.78 -61.77 17.76
C TYR A 46 -15.96 -60.55 18.15
N TYR A 47 -15.19 -60.61 19.24
CA TYR A 47 -14.28 -59.52 19.62
C TYR A 47 -13.24 -59.25 18.53
N ARG A 48 -12.76 -60.28 17.86
CA ARG A 48 -11.84 -60.14 16.73
C ARG A 48 -12.50 -59.40 15.55
N ILE A 49 -13.73 -59.78 15.19
CA ILE A 49 -14.49 -59.12 14.12
C ILE A 49 -14.77 -57.65 14.46
N VAL A 50 -15.20 -57.36 15.69
CA VAL A 50 -15.47 -55.99 16.13
C VAL A 50 -14.19 -55.15 16.19
N PHE A 51 -13.08 -55.71 16.66
CA PHE A 51 -11.78 -55.04 16.69
C PHE A 51 -11.26 -54.73 15.28
N TYR A 52 -11.30 -55.69 14.36
CA TYR A 52 -10.92 -55.43 12.96
C TYR A 52 -11.89 -54.47 12.27
N GLY A 53 -13.18 -54.53 12.56
CA GLY A 53 -14.18 -53.58 12.07
C GLY A 53 -13.91 -52.15 12.53
N LEU A 54 -13.57 -51.96 13.81
CA LEU A 54 -13.17 -50.67 14.37
C LEU A 54 -11.85 -50.17 13.76
N LEU A 55 -10.87 -51.04 13.57
CA LEU A 55 -9.61 -50.70 12.89
C LEU A 55 -9.85 -50.23 11.45
N VAL A 56 -10.65 -50.97 10.68
CA VAL A 56 -10.98 -50.60 9.30
C VAL A 56 -11.78 -49.29 9.26
N GLY A 57 -12.74 -49.12 10.16
CA GLY A 57 -13.50 -47.87 10.29
C GLY A 57 -12.62 -46.68 10.65
N PHE A 58 -11.67 -46.85 11.57
CA PHE A 58 -10.69 -45.83 11.93
C PHE A 58 -9.77 -45.49 10.76
N PHE A 59 -9.27 -46.50 10.03
CA PHE A 59 -8.44 -46.28 8.83
C PHE A 59 -9.20 -45.55 7.73
N LEU A 60 -10.45 -45.91 7.47
CA LEU A 60 -11.32 -45.21 6.52
C LEU A 60 -11.59 -43.77 6.96
N PHE A 61 -11.84 -43.54 8.25
CA PHE A 61 -12.03 -42.20 8.80
C PHE A 61 -10.78 -41.33 8.60
N VAL A 62 -9.58 -41.86 8.89
CA VAL A 62 -8.30 -41.18 8.67
C VAL A 62 -8.07 -40.92 7.17
N LEU A 63 -8.42 -41.86 6.29
CA LEU A 63 -8.34 -41.68 4.83
C LEU A 63 -9.27 -40.57 4.32
N VAL A 64 -10.51 -40.53 4.81
CA VAL A 64 -11.46 -39.46 4.47
C VAL A 64 -10.96 -38.12 5.00
N LEU A 65 -10.48 -38.06 6.25
CA LEU A 65 -9.91 -36.84 6.84
C LEU A 65 -8.72 -36.34 6.01
N THR A 66 -7.77 -37.22 5.69
CA THR A 66 -6.59 -36.87 4.89
C THR A 66 -6.96 -36.43 3.47
N SER A 67 -7.97 -37.04 2.85
CA SER A 67 -8.47 -36.63 1.52
C SER A 67 -9.06 -35.21 1.51
N LEU A 68 -9.75 -34.81 2.59
CA LEU A 68 -10.30 -33.46 2.75
C LEU A 68 -9.20 -32.40 2.94
N PHE A 69 -8.10 -32.74 3.63
CA PHE A 69 -6.95 -31.85 3.80
C PHE A 69 -6.02 -31.81 2.57
N GLN A 70 -5.88 -32.91 1.83
CA GLN A 70 -4.99 -33.00 0.66
C GLN A 70 -5.47 -32.22 -0.58
N GLY A 71 -6.77 -31.93 -0.72
CA GLY A 71 -7.31 -31.28 -1.93
C GLY A 71 -6.95 -29.80 -2.10
N ASN A 72 -6.70 -29.08 -1.01
CA ASN A 72 -6.51 -27.63 -1.02
C ASN A 72 -5.04 -27.20 -0.89
N ALA A 73 -4.22 -27.92 -0.12
CA ALA A 73 -2.80 -27.61 0.08
C ALA A 73 -1.95 -27.54 -1.21
N PRO A 74 -2.05 -28.47 -2.19
CA PRO A 74 -1.24 -28.39 -3.41
C PRO A 74 -1.70 -27.27 -4.35
N LYS A 75 -3.00 -26.93 -4.33
CA LYS A 75 -3.54 -25.79 -5.09
C LYS A 75 -3.08 -24.47 -4.49
N GLU A 76 -3.09 -24.36 -3.16
CA GLU A 76 -2.55 -23.22 -2.43
C GLU A 76 -1.05 -23.03 -2.70
N ALA A 77 -0.26 -24.11 -2.59
CA ALA A 77 1.18 -24.07 -2.84
C ALA A 77 1.52 -23.63 -4.28
N LYS A 78 0.76 -24.11 -5.28
CA LYS A 78 0.93 -23.69 -6.68
C LYS A 78 0.59 -22.21 -6.88
N LEU A 79 -0.46 -21.71 -6.24
CA LEU A 79 -0.87 -20.31 -6.36
C LEU A 79 0.11 -19.40 -5.62
N PHE A 80 0.65 -19.84 -4.48
CA PHE A 80 1.73 -19.19 -3.77
C PHE A 80 2.98 -19.08 -4.64
N SER A 81 3.45 -20.19 -5.22
CA SER A 81 4.65 -20.17 -6.09
C SER A 81 4.47 -19.24 -7.27
N GLN A 82 3.30 -19.26 -7.94
CA GLN A 82 2.98 -18.35 -9.04
C GLN A 82 3.04 -16.88 -8.59
N THR A 83 2.55 -16.57 -7.40
CA THR A 83 2.58 -15.19 -6.88
C THR A 83 4.02 -14.74 -6.58
N ILE A 84 4.88 -15.65 -6.09
CA ILE A 84 6.32 -15.40 -5.91
C ILE A 84 7.03 -15.23 -7.26
N ASP A 85 6.68 -16.02 -8.27
CA ASP A 85 7.25 -15.86 -9.62
C ASP A 85 6.87 -14.51 -10.23
N THR A 86 5.65 -14.01 -9.94
CA THR A 86 5.23 -12.64 -10.30
C THR A 86 6.06 -11.58 -9.59
N LEU A 87 6.50 -11.79 -8.34
CA LEU A 87 7.38 -10.84 -7.66
C LEU A 87 8.68 -10.61 -8.44
N ASN A 88 9.27 -11.68 -8.97
CA ASN A 88 10.53 -11.64 -9.71
C ASN A 88 10.35 -11.11 -11.15
N SER A 89 9.21 -11.39 -11.78
CA SER A 89 8.98 -11.07 -13.20
C SER A 89 8.20 -9.78 -13.44
N GLN A 90 7.21 -9.46 -12.59
CA GLN A 90 6.31 -8.31 -12.72
C GLN A 90 5.97 -7.73 -11.32
N PRO A 91 6.91 -7.06 -10.65
CA PRO A 91 6.76 -6.61 -9.27
C PRO A 91 5.58 -5.63 -9.06
N GLU A 92 5.18 -4.91 -10.11
CA GLU A 92 4.04 -3.97 -10.08
C GLU A 92 2.69 -4.68 -9.87
N LYS A 93 2.54 -5.92 -10.35
CA LYS A 93 1.32 -6.72 -10.20
C LYS A 93 1.32 -7.57 -8.92
N PHE A 94 2.45 -7.64 -8.23
CA PHE A 94 2.59 -8.48 -7.04
C PHE A 94 1.61 -8.08 -5.94
N GLN A 95 1.42 -6.79 -5.67
CA GLN A 95 0.50 -6.32 -4.61
C GLN A 95 -0.94 -6.77 -4.85
N GLU A 96 -1.42 -6.68 -6.09
CA GLU A 96 -2.76 -7.09 -6.48
C GLU A 96 -2.92 -8.62 -6.34
N GLN A 97 -1.93 -9.38 -6.82
CA GLN A 97 -1.95 -10.85 -6.75
C GLN A 97 -1.79 -11.39 -5.33
N ALA A 98 -0.95 -10.76 -4.49
CA ALA A 98 -0.80 -11.11 -3.09
C ALA A 98 -2.11 -10.86 -2.32
N THR A 99 -2.80 -9.75 -2.62
CA THR A 99 -4.12 -9.45 -2.02
C THR A 99 -5.17 -10.47 -2.48
N ALA A 100 -5.18 -10.82 -3.77
CA ALA A 100 -6.05 -11.88 -4.30
C ALA A 100 -5.77 -13.26 -3.68
N PHE A 101 -4.50 -13.60 -3.45
CA PHE A 101 -4.10 -14.82 -2.75
C PHE A 101 -4.65 -14.84 -1.31
N LEU A 102 -4.45 -13.76 -0.55
CA LEU A 102 -4.91 -13.64 0.83
C LEU A 102 -6.44 -13.69 0.96
N ASN A 103 -7.17 -13.12 0.00
CA ASN A 103 -8.63 -13.21 -0.06
C ASN A 103 -9.12 -14.64 -0.37
N LYS A 104 -8.39 -15.38 -1.22
CA LYS A 104 -8.74 -16.75 -1.60
C LYS A 104 -8.39 -17.78 -0.52
N TYR A 105 -7.32 -17.54 0.24
CA TYR A 105 -6.81 -18.43 1.29
C TYR A 105 -6.63 -17.69 2.64
N PRO A 106 -7.73 -17.26 3.30
CA PRO A 106 -7.67 -16.47 4.53
C PRO A 106 -7.16 -17.25 5.76
N GLN A 107 -7.14 -18.59 5.71
CA GLN A 107 -6.59 -19.50 6.73
C GLN A 107 -5.59 -20.51 6.15
N GLY A 108 -4.96 -20.19 5.02
CA GLY A 108 -4.01 -21.06 4.35
C GLY A 108 -2.66 -21.19 5.08
N ILE A 109 -1.93 -22.26 4.81
CA ILE A 109 -0.60 -22.55 5.38
C ILE A 109 0.42 -21.46 4.99
N TYR A 110 0.27 -20.87 3.81
CA TYR A 110 1.19 -19.85 3.29
C TYR A 110 0.75 -18.41 3.56
N LYS A 111 -0.39 -18.22 4.24
CA LYS A 111 -0.96 -16.91 4.56
C LYS A 111 0.07 -16.00 5.23
N ASP A 112 0.63 -16.44 6.36
CA ASP A 112 1.52 -15.60 7.17
C ASP A 112 2.77 -15.19 6.39
N ARG A 113 3.29 -16.10 5.55
CA ARG A 113 4.43 -15.83 4.69
C ARG A 113 4.08 -14.82 3.59
N MET A 114 2.88 -14.91 3.00
CA MET A 114 2.42 -13.93 2.01
C MET A 114 2.19 -12.56 2.64
N VAL A 115 1.60 -12.50 3.85
CA VAL A 115 1.44 -11.25 4.61
C VAL A 115 2.80 -10.60 4.90
N GLN A 116 3.78 -11.38 5.37
CA GLN A 116 5.14 -10.90 5.62
C GLN A 116 5.79 -10.34 4.35
N LEU A 117 5.73 -11.07 3.23
CA LEU A 117 6.27 -10.62 1.95
C LEU A 117 5.61 -9.32 1.46
N GLN A 118 4.29 -9.23 1.54
CA GLN A 118 3.55 -8.02 1.16
C GLN A 118 3.97 -6.82 2.02
N ALA A 119 4.15 -7.01 3.33
CA ALA A 119 4.63 -5.98 4.24
C ALA A 119 6.08 -5.55 3.94
N ASP A 120 6.98 -6.51 3.68
CA ASP A 120 8.38 -6.23 3.38
C ASP A 120 8.55 -5.43 2.08
N ILE A 121 7.81 -5.81 1.03
CA ILE A 121 7.86 -5.13 -0.27
C ILE A 121 7.28 -3.72 -0.15
N ALA A 122 6.14 -3.58 0.53
CA ALA A 122 5.56 -2.27 0.81
C ALA A 122 6.53 -1.38 1.58
N ASN A 123 7.24 -1.91 2.58
CA ASN A 123 8.24 -1.17 3.33
C ASN A 123 9.42 -0.74 2.45
N ARG A 124 9.91 -1.61 1.56
CA ARG A 124 10.97 -1.23 0.60
C ARG A 124 10.52 -0.14 -0.36
N GLN A 125 9.31 -0.25 -0.92
CA GLN A 125 8.74 0.77 -1.80
C GLN A 125 8.57 2.11 -1.08
N PHE A 126 8.10 2.07 0.18
CA PHE A 126 8.00 3.24 1.03
C PHE A 126 9.37 3.89 1.26
N LEU A 127 10.40 3.13 1.62
CA LEU A 127 11.77 3.65 1.81
C LEU A 127 12.37 4.23 0.53
N GLN A 128 12.10 3.62 -0.63
CA GLN A 128 12.51 4.17 -1.92
C GLN A 128 11.81 5.50 -2.20
N ALA A 129 10.50 5.57 -2.00
CA ALA A 129 9.73 6.79 -2.19
C ALA A 129 10.12 7.89 -1.19
N LEU A 130 10.46 7.53 0.05
CA LEU A 130 10.99 8.45 1.07
C LEU A 130 12.33 9.05 0.62
N ASN A 131 13.25 8.21 0.12
CA ASN A 131 14.52 8.68 -0.42
C ASN A 131 14.33 9.61 -1.62
N LEU A 132 13.38 9.30 -2.52
CA LEU A 132 13.04 10.17 -3.65
C LEU A 132 12.43 11.50 -3.20
N ALA A 133 11.59 11.50 -2.15
CA ALA A 133 11.01 12.70 -1.58
C ALA A 133 12.08 13.60 -0.92
N GLN A 134 13.02 13.01 -0.19
CA GLN A 134 14.13 13.73 0.44
C GLN A 134 15.03 14.43 -0.58
N ARG A 135 15.23 13.80 -1.74
CA ARG A 135 16.07 14.27 -2.85
C ARG A 135 15.40 15.32 -3.75
N GLN A 136 14.14 15.67 -3.51
CA GLN A 136 13.50 16.73 -4.28
C GLN A 136 14.29 18.05 -4.16
N PRO A 137 14.42 18.82 -5.26
CA PRO A 137 15.36 19.93 -5.32
C PRO A 137 14.93 21.16 -4.51
N ASN A 138 13.64 21.30 -4.20
CA ASN A 138 13.10 22.47 -3.51
C ASN A 138 12.00 22.10 -2.50
N LEU A 139 11.74 22.99 -1.54
CA LEU A 139 10.80 22.80 -0.43
C LEU A 139 9.36 22.55 -0.89
N PRO A 140 8.80 23.28 -1.88
CA PRO A 140 7.46 22.96 -2.38
C PRO A 140 7.33 21.53 -2.92
N LEU A 141 8.32 21.09 -3.72
CA LEU A 141 8.33 19.71 -4.25
C LEU A 141 8.56 18.68 -3.14
N LYS A 142 9.42 18.96 -2.15
CA LYS A 142 9.59 18.09 -0.96
C LYS A 142 8.28 17.93 -0.21
N LEU A 143 7.55 19.02 0.01
CA LEU A 143 6.27 19.00 0.71
C LEU A 143 5.22 18.20 -0.08
N GLN A 144 5.13 18.40 -1.40
CA GLN A 144 4.24 17.63 -2.26
C GLN A 144 4.59 16.13 -2.27
N ALA A 145 5.87 15.79 -2.32
CA ALA A 145 6.33 14.40 -2.28
C ALA A 145 6.02 13.72 -0.93
N TYR A 146 6.21 14.42 0.19
CA TYR A 146 5.81 13.91 1.51
C TYR A 146 4.30 13.77 1.67
N GLN A 147 3.50 14.68 1.10
CA GLN A 147 2.04 14.52 1.04
C GLN A 147 1.63 13.30 0.22
N ALA A 148 2.31 13.02 -0.88
CA ALA A 148 2.04 11.84 -1.71
C ALA A 148 2.38 10.55 -0.96
N LEU A 149 3.47 10.52 -0.18
CA LEU A 149 3.84 9.39 0.67
C LEU A 149 2.77 9.05 1.71
N LEU A 150 2.18 10.05 2.36
CA LEU A 150 1.10 9.82 3.35
C LEU A 150 -0.20 9.28 2.74
N LYS A 151 -0.39 9.42 1.42
CA LYS A 151 -1.57 8.93 0.71
C LYS A 151 -1.41 7.51 0.16
N GLN A 152 -0.24 6.88 0.33
CA GLN A 152 0.00 5.53 -0.16
C GLN A 152 -0.80 4.48 0.62
N GLN A 153 -1.12 3.36 -0.05
CA GLN A 153 -1.93 2.27 0.50
C GLN A 153 -1.33 1.63 1.76
N THR A 154 -0.01 1.67 1.92
CA THR A 154 0.66 1.17 3.12
C THR A 154 1.09 2.35 3.98
N PRO A 155 0.34 2.66 5.06
CA PRO A 155 0.67 3.80 5.91
C PRO A 155 2.03 3.56 6.61
N PRO A 156 2.86 4.60 6.78
CA PRO A 156 4.09 4.48 7.55
C PRO A 156 3.80 4.07 8.99
N SER A 157 4.83 3.63 9.73
CA SER A 157 4.69 3.44 11.17
C SER A 157 4.17 4.72 11.85
N PRO A 158 3.43 4.62 12.97
CA PRO A 158 2.88 5.79 13.65
C PRO A 158 3.94 6.83 14.02
N GLU A 159 5.14 6.37 14.39
CA GLU A 159 6.28 7.23 14.71
C GLU A 159 6.78 8.00 13.48
N MET A 160 6.98 7.30 12.36
CA MET A 160 7.39 7.93 11.11
C MET A 160 6.34 8.90 10.58
N GLN A 161 5.05 8.59 10.72
CA GLN A 161 3.97 9.51 10.34
C GLN A 161 4.07 10.82 11.13
N LYS A 162 4.28 10.74 12.44
CA LYS A 162 4.39 11.91 13.31
C LYS A 162 5.60 12.78 12.94
N GLU A 163 6.75 12.16 12.68
CA GLU A 163 7.96 12.87 12.25
C GLU A 163 7.79 13.52 10.87
N LEU A 164 7.17 12.80 9.92
CA LEU A 164 6.91 13.31 8.57
C LEU A 164 5.92 14.48 8.60
N GLN A 165 4.85 14.37 9.39
CA GLN A 165 3.88 15.46 9.59
C GLN A 165 4.53 16.70 10.23
N ALA A 166 5.41 16.51 11.22
CA ALA A 166 6.15 17.63 11.83
C ALA A 166 7.07 18.31 10.80
N THR A 167 7.77 17.53 9.98
CA THR A 167 8.65 18.02 8.92
C THR A 167 7.86 18.78 7.85
N MET A 168 6.73 18.22 7.41
CA MET A 168 5.81 18.88 6.48
C MET A 168 5.28 20.19 7.06
N GLY A 169 4.88 20.22 8.33
CA GLY A 169 4.41 21.43 9.01
C GLY A 169 5.49 22.51 9.06
N LYS A 170 6.76 22.13 9.28
CA LYS A 170 7.90 23.06 9.20
C LYS A 170 8.06 23.64 7.79
N TYR A 171 8.03 22.79 6.77
CA TYR A 171 8.18 23.23 5.37
C TYR A 171 7.02 24.12 4.92
N ALA A 172 5.79 23.78 5.29
CA ALA A 172 4.60 24.59 5.02
C ALA A 172 4.75 26.00 5.59
N LYS A 173 5.12 26.12 6.86
CA LYS A 173 5.35 27.43 7.51
C LYS A 173 6.46 28.24 6.83
N MET A 174 7.53 27.59 6.39
CA MET A 174 8.62 28.27 5.67
C MET A 174 8.16 28.79 4.31
N ILE A 175 7.37 28.00 3.56
CA ILE A 175 6.82 28.37 2.26
C ILE A 175 5.82 29.52 2.43
N GLU A 176 4.86 29.39 3.36
CA GLU A 176 3.86 30.41 3.65
C GLU A 176 4.50 31.74 4.08
N GLY A 177 5.53 31.67 4.93
CA GLY A 177 6.30 32.85 5.33
C GLY A 177 6.99 33.54 4.15
N TYR A 178 7.55 32.76 3.23
CA TYR A 178 8.17 33.29 2.01
C TYR A 178 7.13 33.93 1.08
N GLU A 179 6.01 33.26 0.83
CA GLU A 179 4.90 33.75 0.01
C GLU A 179 4.30 35.04 0.58
N SER A 180 4.12 35.12 1.91
CA SER A 180 3.62 36.31 2.59
C SER A 180 4.55 37.51 2.37
N GLN A 181 5.86 37.30 2.51
CA GLN A 181 6.85 38.35 2.26
C GLN A 181 6.89 38.76 0.78
N LEU A 182 6.79 37.80 -0.14
CA LEU A 182 6.71 38.07 -1.57
C LEU A 182 5.45 38.89 -1.91
N GLY A 183 4.30 38.55 -1.31
CA GLY A 183 3.05 39.32 -1.44
C GLY A 183 3.17 40.76 -0.92
N LYS A 184 3.87 40.96 0.21
CA LYS A 184 4.20 42.32 0.70
C LYS A 184 5.09 43.07 -0.28
N ALA A 185 6.11 42.42 -0.84
CA ALA A 185 6.99 43.03 -1.82
C ALA A 185 6.25 43.43 -3.12
N ARG A 186 5.33 42.59 -3.62
CA ARG A 186 4.43 42.91 -4.74
C ARG A 186 3.61 44.17 -4.43
N THR A 187 2.99 44.21 -3.26
CA THR A 187 2.18 45.35 -2.81
C THR A 187 2.99 46.65 -2.74
N TYR A 188 4.21 46.59 -2.18
CA TYR A 188 5.10 47.75 -2.11
C TYR A 188 5.57 48.22 -3.48
N SER A 189 5.88 47.31 -4.40
CA SER A 189 6.22 47.67 -5.77
C SER A 189 5.05 48.37 -6.47
N GLN A 190 3.82 47.88 -6.30
CA GLN A 190 2.62 48.48 -6.89
C GLN A 190 2.35 49.88 -6.32
N LYS A 191 2.56 50.08 -5.01
CA LYS A 191 2.43 51.38 -4.34
C LYS A 191 3.64 52.31 -4.55
N GLN A 192 4.56 51.97 -5.46
CA GLN A 192 5.78 52.75 -5.76
C GLN A 192 6.72 52.92 -4.55
N TYR A 193 6.58 52.09 -3.51
CA TYR A 193 7.51 51.99 -2.38
C TYR A 193 8.70 51.12 -2.75
N TYR A 194 9.39 51.51 -3.84
CA TYR A 194 10.39 50.68 -4.50
C TYR A 194 11.56 50.30 -3.58
N THR A 195 12.05 51.21 -2.75
CA THR A 195 13.17 50.91 -1.83
C THR A 195 12.79 49.81 -0.83
N SER A 196 11.58 49.88 -0.24
CA SER A 196 11.09 48.86 0.70
C SER A 196 10.85 47.52 0.01
N SER A 197 10.29 47.55 -1.21
CA SER A 197 10.09 46.34 -2.02
C SER A 197 11.42 45.66 -2.36
N LEU A 198 12.41 46.42 -2.86
CA LEU A 198 13.74 45.90 -3.20
C LEU A 198 14.47 45.31 -1.99
N LEU A 199 14.36 45.93 -0.82
CA LEU A 199 14.95 45.40 0.42
C LEU A 199 14.36 44.03 0.77
N LEU A 200 13.04 43.87 0.70
CA LEU A 200 12.38 42.58 0.93
C LEU A 200 12.79 41.54 -0.12
N LEU A 201 12.72 41.91 -1.40
CA LEU A 201 13.06 41.02 -2.51
C LEU A 201 14.51 40.55 -2.44
N SER A 202 15.45 41.43 -2.07
CA SER A 202 16.86 41.05 -1.89
C SER A 202 17.05 40.00 -0.79
N LYS A 203 16.26 40.07 0.30
CA LYS A 203 16.28 39.07 1.37
C LYS A 203 15.68 37.74 0.90
N LEU A 204 14.59 37.78 0.13
CA LEU A 204 13.94 36.60 -0.43
C LEU A 204 14.83 35.87 -1.44
N VAL A 205 15.52 36.61 -2.31
CA VAL A 205 16.47 36.05 -3.29
C VAL A 205 17.65 35.37 -2.61
N LYS A 206 18.13 35.87 -1.46
CA LYS A 206 19.15 35.17 -0.66
C LYS A 206 18.69 33.80 -0.15
N GLY A 207 17.38 33.58 -0.07
CA GLY A 207 16.80 32.27 0.22
C GLY A 207 17.14 31.22 -0.84
N GLY A 208 17.44 31.62 -2.07
CA GLY A 208 17.98 30.76 -3.12
C GLY A 208 16.98 29.74 -3.70
N PRO A 209 17.48 28.82 -4.55
CA PRO A 209 16.65 27.89 -5.34
C PRO A 209 15.82 26.90 -4.52
N GLN A 210 16.08 26.77 -3.22
CA GLN A 210 15.31 25.88 -2.33
C GLN A 210 13.82 26.23 -2.27
N TYR A 211 13.42 27.45 -2.64
CA TYR A 211 12.02 27.86 -2.71
C TYR A 211 11.38 27.65 -4.10
N GLY A 212 12.13 27.10 -5.06
CA GLY A 212 11.62 26.74 -6.38
C GLY A 212 11.05 27.95 -7.15
N HIS A 213 9.80 27.82 -7.60
CA HIS A 213 9.13 28.87 -8.40
C HIS A 213 8.99 30.21 -7.67
N LEU A 214 8.91 30.19 -6.33
CA LEU A 214 8.82 31.41 -5.52
C LEU A 214 10.12 32.21 -5.57
N TYR A 215 11.26 31.52 -5.63
CA TYR A 215 12.56 32.16 -5.77
C TYR A 215 12.71 32.82 -7.14
N THR A 216 12.35 32.12 -8.21
CA THR A 216 12.40 32.68 -9.56
C THR A 216 11.49 33.90 -9.69
N GLU A 217 10.31 33.84 -9.09
CA GLU A 217 9.39 34.98 -9.10
C GLU A 217 9.95 36.17 -8.30
N ALA A 218 10.54 35.93 -7.13
CA ALA A 218 11.18 36.98 -6.35
C ALA A 218 12.34 37.64 -7.12
N GLN A 219 13.14 36.85 -7.85
CA GLN A 219 14.23 37.34 -8.70
C GLN A 219 13.71 38.21 -9.85
N ASP A 220 12.68 37.75 -10.56
CA ASP A 220 12.07 38.50 -11.65
C ASP A 220 11.45 39.80 -11.15
N LEU A 221 10.75 39.75 -10.02
CA LEU A 221 10.16 40.92 -9.41
C LEU A 221 11.23 41.90 -8.92
N LEU A 222 12.36 41.41 -8.39
CA LEU A 222 13.50 42.26 -8.01
C LEU A 222 14.02 43.05 -9.22
N ASN A 223 14.28 42.35 -10.33
CA ASN A 223 14.77 42.95 -11.57
C ASN A 223 13.80 43.99 -12.12
N ARG A 224 12.51 43.63 -12.21
CA ARG A 224 11.45 44.54 -12.70
C ARG A 224 11.27 45.75 -11.79
N THR A 225 11.28 45.56 -10.47
CA THR A 225 11.14 46.65 -9.50
C THR A 225 12.33 47.59 -9.54
N SER A 226 13.54 47.06 -9.76
CA SER A 226 14.77 47.85 -9.89
C SER A 226 14.70 48.77 -11.11
N ALA A 227 14.32 48.23 -12.27
CA ALA A 227 14.10 49.01 -13.48
C ALA A 227 13.03 50.10 -13.28
N LYS A 228 11.87 49.73 -12.72
CA LYS A 228 10.78 50.67 -12.42
C LYS A 228 11.21 51.80 -11.47
N LYS A 229 12.06 51.50 -10.49
CA LYS A 229 12.63 52.50 -9.58
C LYS A 229 13.48 53.51 -10.34
N ILE A 230 14.37 53.03 -11.20
CA ILE A 230 15.27 53.88 -12.00
C ILE A 230 14.44 54.82 -12.88
N ASP A 231 13.51 54.27 -13.66
CA ASP A 231 12.65 55.05 -14.56
C ASP A 231 11.83 56.09 -13.81
N TYR A 232 11.23 55.72 -12.67
CA TYR A 232 10.44 56.62 -11.85
C TYR A 232 11.26 57.82 -11.36
N PHE A 233 12.46 57.58 -10.82
CA PHE A 233 13.29 58.66 -10.30
C PHE A 233 13.94 59.50 -11.41
N LEU A 234 14.20 58.90 -12.58
CA LEU A 234 14.68 59.61 -13.76
C LEU A 234 13.64 60.61 -14.28
N VAL A 235 12.38 60.17 -14.46
CA VAL A 235 11.26 61.05 -14.86
C VAL A 235 11.04 62.14 -13.83
N LYS A 236 11.01 61.80 -12.53
CA LYS A 236 10.84 62.78 -11.44
C LYS A 236 11.96 63.82 -11.42
N GLY A 237 13.20 63.39 -11.65
CA GLY A 237 14.37 64.28 -11.76
C GLY A 237 14.30 65.22 -12.97
N GLN A 238 13.94 64.69 -14.14
CA GLN A 238 13.75 65.48 -15.36
C GLN A 238 12.63 66.51 -15.21
N LEU A 239 11.52 66.11 -14.61
CA LEU A 239 10.37 66.98 -14.35
C LEU A 239 10.73 68.11 -13.37
N ARG A 240 11.48 67.82 -12.31
CA ARG A 240 12.00 68.86 -11.41
C ARG A 240 12.89 69.86 -12.16
N LYS A 241 13.84 69.37 -12.96
CA LYS A 241 14.73 70.23 -13.76
C LYS A 241 13.94 71.10 -14.75
N ALA A 242 12.96 70.52 -15.45
CA ALA A 242 12.13 71.24 -16.41
C ALA A 242 11.28 72.33 -15.73
N ARG A 243 10.72 72.05 -14.54
CA ARG A 243 9.97 73.05 -13.76
C ARG A 243 10.83 74.20 -13.26
N VAL A 244 12.06 73.92 -12.83
CA VAL A 244 13.03 74.97 -12.45
C VAL A 244 13.39 75.82 -13.66
N ALA A 245 13.75 75.19 -14.78
CA ALA A 245 14.08 75.90 -16.02
C ALA A 245 12.93 76.79 -16.53
N LEU A 246 11.67 76.32 -16.44
CA LEU A 246 10.50 77.12 -16.79
C LEU A 246 10.39 78.37 -15.89
N ARG A 247 10.57 78.20 -14.58
CA ARG A 247 10.51 79.31 -13.61
C ARG A 247 11.61 80.34 -13.88
N ASP A 248 12.83 79.88 -14.12
CA ASP A 248 13.98 80.75 -14.41
C ASP A 248 13.77 81.50 -15.73
N ALA A 249 13.28 80.82 -16.77
CA ALA A 249 12.96 81.44 -18.06
C ALA A 249 11.89 82.54 -17.93
N GLN A 250 10.89 82.35 -17.07
CA GLN A 250 9.86 83.35 -16.77
C GLN A 250 10.42 84.55 -16.00
N ILE A 251 11.32 84.33 -15.04
CA ILE A 251 11.94 85.41 -14.23
C ILE A 251 12.87 86.26 -15.11
N HIS A 252 13.64 85.63 -16.00
CA HIS A 252 14.65 86.29 -16.81
C HIS A 252 14.15 86.81 -18.16
N GLY A 253 12.83 86.76 -18.42
CA GLY A 253 12.24 87.34 -19.63
C GLY A 253 12.67 86.66 -20.92
N VAL A 254 12.87 85.34 -20.90
CA VAL A 254 13.21 84.56 -22.10
C VAL A 254 12.01 84.53 -23.06
N SER A 255 12.26 84.41 -24.38
CA SER A 255 11.24 84.39 -25.43
C SER A 255 10.09 83.39 -25.16
N SER A 256 8.87 83.77 -25.55
CA SER A 256 7.64 82.97 -25.41
C SER A 256 7.77 81.55 -25.96
N ASP A 257 8.45 81.37 -27.09
CA ASP A 257 8.61 80.06 -27.75
C ASP A 257 9.35 79.04 -26.87
N VAL A 258 10.34 79.52 -26.09
CA VAL A 258 11.12 78.68 -25.16
C VAL A 258 10.27 78.30 -23.95
N ILE A 259 9.45 79.23 -23.44
CA ILE A 259 8.51 79.00 -22.34
C ILE A 259 7.47 77.95 -22.76
N ASP A 260 6.90 78.08 -23.96
CA ASP A 260 5.91 77.13 -24.50
C ASP A 260 6.51 75.74 -24.75
N SER A 261 7.75 75.69 -25.25
CA SER A 261 8.48 74.42 -25.42
C SER A 261 8.72 73.73 -24.08
N LEU A 262 9.12 74.47 -23.04
CA LEU A 262 9.32 73.92 -21.69
C LEU A 262 8.00 73.45 -21.07
N ALA A 263 6.91 74.19 -21.25
CA ALA A 263 5.58 73.80 -20.79
C ALA A 263 5.08 72.51 -21.47
N LYS A 264 5.26 72.39 -22.80
CA LYS A 264 4.96 71.15 -23.55
C LYS A 264 5.79 69.97 -23.04
N LYS A 265 7.07 70.18 -22.76
CA LYS A 265 7.97 69.14 -22.22
C LYS A 265 7.53 68.67 -20.83
N ILE A 266 7.13 69.58 -19.95
CA ILE A 266 6.59 69.22 -18.61
C ILE A 266 5.32 68.38 -18.76
N LYS A 267 4.38 68.81 -19.61
CA LYS A 267 3.14 68.07 -19.87
C LYS A 267 3.41 66.66 -20.41
N SER A 268 4.38 66.52 -21.31
CA SER A 268 4.82 65.20 -21.81
C SER A 268 5.43 64.33 -20.71
N LEU A 269 6.28 64.89 -19.84
CA LEU A 269 6.87 64.17 -18.71
C LEU A 269 5.85 63.76 -17.64
N GLU A 270 4.80 64.56 -17.43
CA GLU A 270 3.70 64.23 -16.51
C GLU A 270 2.81 63.11 -17.05
N GLN A 271 2.67 63.02 -18.38
CA GLN A 271 1.93 61.96 -19.06
C GLN A 271 2.73 60.65 -19.19
N LEU A 272 4.05 60.72 -19.09
CA LEU A 272 4.90 59.53 -18.99
C LEU A 272 4.64 58.83 -17.66
N LYS A 273 3.70 57.87 -17.67
CA LYS A 273 3.57 56.92 -16.56
C LYS A 273 4.92 56.20 -16.42
N PRO A 274 5.46 56.04 -15.19
CA PRO A 274 6.60 55.16 -14.99
C PRO A 274 6.25 53.81 -15.61
N LEU A 275 7.12 53.31 -16.50
CA LEU A 275 6.86 52.18 -17.39
C LEU A 275 6.22 51.01 -16.62
N GLY A 276 4.90 50.92 -16.72
CA GLY A 276 4.10 49.80 -16.29
C GLY A 276 4.04 48.80 -17.44
N ARG A 277 5.18 48.19 -17.77
CA ARG A 277 5.20 46.90 -18.44
C ARG A 277 5.59 45.82 -17.43
#